data_AF-A0A4P7RMF5-F1
#
_entry.id   AF-A0A4P7RMF5-F1
#
_cell.length_a   1.000
_cell.length_b   1.000
_cell.length_c   1.000
_cell.angle_alpha   90.00
_cell.angle_beta   90.00
_cell.angle_gamma   90.00
#
_symmetry.space_group_name_H-M   'P 1'
#
loop_
_entity.id
_entity.type
_entity.pdbx_description
1 polymer ?
#
loop_
_entity_poly.entity_id
_entity_poly.type
_entity_poly.pdbx_seq_one_letter_code
_entity_poly.pdbx_strand_id
1 'polypeptide(L)'
;MAEANIETMIAVAAKVDGLRDQIGGLLRLLRSDVDLAASGIWKGKASTSFGQVMTNWDSSAFKLENALAGISQSIKTSGIEYDQSEQDNVSSINAVAGTLNL
;
A
#
# COMPACT_ATOMS: atom_id res chain seq x y z
N MET A 1 12.67 22.96 -3.01
CA MET A 1 13.13 21.55 -2.89
C MET A 1 12.18 20.70 -2.04
N ALA A 2 11.50 21.27 -1.03
CA ALA A 2 10.50 20.57 -0.21
C ALA A 2 9.24 20.10 -0.99
N GLU A 3 8.61 20.98 -1.80
CA GLU A 3 7.45 20.61 -2.64
C GLU A 3 7.72 19.44 -3.60
N ALA A 4 8.90 19.43 -4.23
CA ALA A 4 9.30 18.35 -5.15
C ALA A 4 9.39 16.98 -4.46
N ASN A 5 9.66 16.94 -3.15
CA ASN A 5 9.69 15.70 -2.37
C ASN A 5 8.26 15.21 -2.08
N ILE A 6 7.33 16.12 -1.75
CA ILE A 6 5.93 15.79 -1.47
C ILE A 6 5.23 15.24 -2.72
N GLU A 7 5.39 15.90 -3.88
CA GLU A 7 4.85 15.39 -5.15
C GLU A 7 5.37 14.00 -5.48
N THR A 8 6.67 13.76 -5.20
CA THR A 8 7.30 12.44 -5.38
C THR A 8 6.67 11.41 -4.43
N MET A 9 6.44 11.75 -3.16
CA MET A 9 5.82 10.85 -2.18
C MET A 9 4.38 10.50 -2.57
N ILE A 10 3.59 11.47 -3.04
CA ILE A 10 2.23 11.23 -3.54
C ILE A 10 2.25 10.31 -4.76
N ALA A 11 3.16 10.55 -5.72
CA ALA A 11 3.32 9.71 -6.90
C ALA A 11 3.73 8.28 -6.54
N VAL A 12 4.62 8.11 -5.56
CA VAL A 12 5.02 6.78 -5.06
C VAL A 12 3.85 6.08 -4.38
N ALA A 13 3.07 6.77 -3.54
CA ALA A 13 1.90 6.17 -2.89
C ALA A 13 0.85 5.71 -3.92
N ALA A 14 0.58 6.54 -4.94
CA ALA A 14 -0.31 6.17 -6.05
C ALA A 14 0.21 4.95 -6.83
N LYS A 15 1.53 4.85 -7.03
CA LYS A 15 2.15 3.67 -7.65
C LYS A 15 2.00 2.41 -6.78
N VAL A 16 2.14 2.54 -5.46
CA VAL A 16 1.92 1.43 -4.52
C VAL A 16 0.46 0.97 -4.55
N ASP A 17 -0.49 1.90 -4.58
CA ASP A 17 -1.92 1.59 -4.73
C ASP A 17 -2.19 0.83 -6.04
N GLY A 18 -1.62 1.28 -7.15
CA GLY A 18 -1.74 0.58 -8.44
C GLY A 18 -1.12 -0.82 -8.45
N LEU A 19 0.05 -1.00 -7.83
CA LEU A 19 0.67 -2.32 -7.68
C LEU A 19 -0.16 -3.25 -6.80
N ARG A 20 -0.79 -2.73 -5.73
CA ARG A 20 -1.72 -3.49 -4.88
C ARG A 20 -2.90 -4.02 -5.69
N ASP A 21 -3.50 -3.19 -6.55
CA ASP A 21 -4.63 -3.61 -7.38
C ASP A 21 -4.23 -4.67 -8.41
N GLN A 22 -3.05 -4.55 -9.01
CA GLN A 22 -2.48 -5.55 -9.93
C GLN A 22 -2.25 -6.88 -9.22
N ILE A 23 -1.64 -6.85 -8.04
CA ILE A 23 -1.41 -8.05 -7.21
C ILE A 23 -2.77 -8.69 -6.87
N GLY A 24 -3.76 -7.92 -6.41
CA GLY A 24 -5.11 -8.43 -6.16
C GLY A 24 -5.72 -9.11 -7.39
N GLY A 25 -5.51 -8.56 -8.59
CA GLY A 25 -5.91 -9.17 -9.86
C GLY A 25 -5.23 -10.51 -10.13
N LEU A 26 -3.91 -10.57 -10.00
CA LEU A 26 -3.13 -11.80 -10.18
C LEU A 26 -3.53 -12.88 -9.17
N LEU A 27 -3.82 -12.49 -7.93
CA LEU A 27 -4.23 -13.42 -6.88
C LEU A 27 -5.59 -14.06 -7.19
N ARG A 28 -6.54 -13.28 -7.74
CA ARG A 28 -7.84 -13.78 -8.21
C ARG A 28 -7.69 -14.70 -9.43
N LEU A 29 -6.82 -14.35 -10.37
CA LEU A 29 -6.55 -15.17 -11.55
C LEU A 29 -5.99 -16.53 -11.14
N LEU A 30 -4.96 -16.55 -10.29
CA LEU A 30 -4.35 -17.80 -9.83
C LEU A 30 -5.39 -18.67 -9.11
N ARG A 31 -6.25 -18.07 -8.29
CA ARG A 31 -7.34 -18.80 -7.65
C ARG A 31 -8.28 -19.44 -8.67
N SER A 32 -8.65 -18.73 -9.72
CA SER A 32 -9.50 -19.28 -10.79
C SER A 32 -8.85 -20.47 -11.51
N ASP A 33 -7.56 -20.37 -11.84
CA ASP A 33 -6.81 -21.46 -12.51
C ASP A 33 -6.78 -22.72 -11.63
N VAL A 34 -6.60 -22.48 -10.33
CA VAL A 34 -6.49 -23.49 -9.32
C VAL A 34 -7.84 -24.18 -9.05
N ASP A 35 -8.94 -23.41 -8.99
CA ASP A 35 -10.31 -23.96 -8.90
C ASP A 35 -10.69 -24.76 -10.17
N LEU A 36 -10.28 -24.29 -11.35
CA LEU A 36 -10.49 -24.99 -12.63
C LEU A 36 -9.75 -26.34 -12.64
N ALA A 37 -8.48 -26.36 -12.24
CA ALA A 37 -7.68 -27.59 -12.16
C ALA A 37 -8.25 -28.61 -11.16
N ALA A 38 -8.81 -28.13 -10.04
CA ALA A 38 -9.41 -28.96 -9.02
C ALA A 38 -10.74 -29.61 -9.48
N SER A 39 -11.51 -28.92 -10.32
CA SER A 39 -12.88 -29.31 -10.70
C SER A 39 -13.02 -30.65 -11.45
N GLY A 40 -11.93 -31.22 -11.98
CA GLY A 40 -11.96 -32.49 -12.73
C GLY A 40 -11.22 -33.67 -12.09
N ILE A 41 -10.29 -33.44 -11.16
CA ILE A 41 -9.25 -34.44 -10.80
C ILE A 41 -9.29 -34.80 -9.31
N TRP A 42 -9.72 -33.89 -8.43
CA TRP A 42 -9.48 -34.02 -6.98
C TRP A 42 -10.73 -34.43 -6.20
N LYS A 43 -11.06 -35.72 -6.22
CA LYS A 43 -12.01 -36.34 -5.26
C LYS A 43 -11.26 -37.02 -4.10
N GLY A 44 -11.77 -36.88 -2.88
CA GLY A 44 -11.21 -37.53 -1.68
C GLY A 44 -10.15 -36.68 -0.96
N LYS A 45 -9.12 -37.31 -0.35
CA LYS A 45 -8.09 -36.63 0.49
C LYS A 45 -7.39 -35.44 -0.20
N ALA A 46 -7.26 -35.46 -1.53
CA ALA A 46 -6.70 -34.34 -2.29
C ALA A 46 -7.52 -33.04 -2.16
N SER A 47 -8.85 -33.15 -2.02
CA SER A 47 -9.74 -31.99 -1.82
C SER A 47 -9.48 -31.29 -0.48
N THR A 48 -9.17 -32.04 0.59
CA THR A 48 -8.88 -31.47 1.90
C THR A 48 -7.55 -30.71 1.91
N SER A 49 -6.47 -31.33 1.41
CA SER A 49 -5.17 -30.65 1.29
C SER A 49 -5.27 -29.41 0.42
N PHE A 50 -6.06 -29.48 -0.65
CA PHE A 50 -6.32 -28.35 -1.52
C PHE A 50 -7.06 -27.20 -0.81
N GLY A 51 -8.15 -27.50 -0.09
CA GLY A 51 -8.87 -26.49 0.70
C GLY A 51 -7.97 -25.78 1.72
N GLN A 52 -6.98 -26.50 2.27
CA GLN A 52 -6.02 -25.94 3.20
C GLN A 52 -5.00 -25.03 2.52
N VAL A 53 -4.54 -25.37 1.32
CA VAL A 53 -3.73 -24.49 0.47
C VAL A 53 -4.51 -23.21 0.14
N MET A 54 -5.79 -23.32 -0.23
CA MET A 54 -6.61 -22.16 -0.54
C MET A 54 -6.84 -21.24 0.67
N THR A 55 -7.02 -21.83 1.85
CA THR A 55 -7.12 -21.05 3.10
C THR A 55 -5.83 -20.29 3.39
N ASN A 56 -4.68 -20.95 3.25
CA ASN A 56 -3.37 -20.32 3.47
C ASN A 56 -3.08 -19.24 2.44
N TRP A 57 -3.51 -19.46 1.20
CA TRP A 57 -3.42 -18.51 0.11
C TRP A 57 -4.22 -17.24 0.41
N ASP A 58 -5.51 -17.38 0.74
CA ASP A 58 -6.38 -16.25 1.06
C ASP A 58 -5.81 -15.45 2.26
N SER A 59 -5.26 -16.13 3.27
CA SER A 59 -4.59 -15.47 4.40
C SER A 59 -3.34 -14.68 3.97
N SER A 60 -2.53 -15.23 3.08
CA SER A 60 -1.30 -14.60 2.60
C SER A 60 -1.59 -13.40 1.71
N ALA A 61 -2.59 -13.53 0.82
CA ALA A 61 -3.14 -12.45 0.00
C ALA A 61 -3.61 -11.27 0.87
N PHE A 62 -4.42 -11.55 1.89
CA PHE A 62 -4.90 -10.51 2.81
C PHE A 62 -3.76 -9.81 3.55
N LYS A 63 -2.76 -10.56 4.05
CA LYS A 63 -1.59 -9.95 4.70
C LYS A 63 -0.82 -9.02 3.76
N LEU A 64 -0.62 -9.44 2.51
CA LEU A 64 0.06 -8.65 1.50
C LEU A 64 -0.72 -7.36 1.17
N GLU A 65 -2.03 -7.46 0.95
CA GLU A 65 -2.87 -6.29 0.68
C GLU A 65 -2.85 -5.27 1.82
N ASN A 66 -2.91 -5.73 3.08
CA ASN A 66 -2.83 -4.85 4.25
C ASN A 66 -1.44 -4.22 4.40
N ALA A 67 -0.37 -4.96 4.16
CA ALA A 67 0.98 -4.41 4.21
C ALA A 67 1.17 -3.31 3.15
N LEU A 68 0.69 -3.53 1.93
CA LEU A 68 0.76 -2.52 0.85
C LEU A 68 -0.10 -1.29 1.17
N ALA A 69 -1.30 -1.47 1.71
CA ALA A 69 -2.14 -0.37 2.16
C ALA A 69 -1.47 0.43 3.29
N GLY A 70 -0.85 -0.26 4.26
CA GLY A 70 -0.09 0.36 5.34
C GLY A 70 1.10 1.17 4.80
N ILE A 71 1.87 0.63 3.86
CA ILE A 71 2.98 1.35 3.21
C ILE A 71 2.46 2.60 2.49
N SER A 72 1.39 2.49 1.69
CA SER A 72 0.78 3.63 1.01
C SER A 72 0.35 4.72 1.99
N GLN A 73 -0.29 4.32 3.10
CA GLN A 73 -0.72 5.25 4.14
C GLN A 73 0.47 5.92 4.86
N SER A 74 1.50 5.15 5.23
CA SER A 74 2.71 5.71 5.85
C SER A 74 3.39 6.73 4.94
N ILE A 75 3.50 6.46 3.64
CA ILE A 75 4.07 7.40 2.67
C ILE A 75 3.22 8.68 2.59
N LYS A 76 1.89 8.56 2.53
CA LYS A 76 0.99 9.74 2.53
C LYS A 76 1.13 10.56 3.81
N THR A 77 1.14 9.90 4.96
CA THR A 77 1.27 10.56 6.27
C THR A 77 2.62 11.28 6.40
N SER A 78 3.73 10.63 6.06
CA SER A 78 5.05 11.27 6.11
C SER A 78 5.17 12.47 5.18
N GLY A 79 4.47 12.48 4.04
CA GLY A 79 4.42 13.63 3.13
C GLY A 79 3.68 14.83 3.73
N ILE A 80 2.54 14.58 4.39
CA ILE A 80 1.73 15.60 5.06
C ILE A 80 2.47 16.17 6.28
N GLU A 81 3.07 15.32 7.11
CA GLU A 81 3.84 15.74 8.28
C GLU A 81 5.02 16.63 7.88
N TYR A 82 5.68 16.31 6.77
CA TYR A 82 6.77 17.12 6.24
C TYR A 82 6.30 18.50 5.75
N ASP A 83 5.18 18.57 5.04
CA ASP A 83 4.57 19.82 4.57
C ASP A 83 4.19 20.75 5.75
N GLN A 84 3.53 20.20 6.77
CA GLN A 84 3.14 20.97 7.95
C GLN A 84 4.36 21.52 8.69
N SER A 85 5.40 20.70 8.87
CA SER A 85 6.62 21.13 9.56
C SER A 85 7.34 22.25 8.81
N GLU A 86 7.33 22.25 7.47
CA GLU A 86 7.95 23.31 6.68
C GLU A 86 7.14 24.61 6.77
N GLN A 87 5.81 24.54 6.70
CA GLN A 87 4.94 25.70 6.88
C GLN A 87 5.11 26.34 8.27
N ASP A 88 5.21 25.51 9.31
CA ASP A 88 5.46 25.97 10.69
C ASP A 88 6.83 26.64 10.83
N ASN A 89 7.87 26.09 10.18
CA ASN A 89 9.20 26.67 10.16
C ASN A 89 9.22 28.02 9.42
N VAL A 90 8.61 28.10 8.24
CA VAL A 90 8.50 29.34 7.46
C VAL A 90 7.74 30.41 8.24
N SER A 91 6.62 30.03 8.86
CA SER A 91 5.83 30.93 9.72
C SER A 91 6.65 31.44 10.90
N SER A 92 7.38 30.56 11.57
CA SER A 92 8.26 30.90 12.70
C SER A 92 9.40 31.84 12.27
N ILE A 93 10.03 31.58 11.12
CA ILE A 93 11.09 32.43 10.56
C ILE A 93 10.53 33.81 10.20
N ASN A 94 9.35 33.87 9.57
CA ASN A 94 8.70 35.13 9.22
C ASN A 94 8.33 35.95 10.46
N ALA A 95 7.88 35.29 11.53
CA ALA A 95 7.62 35.93 12.81
C ALA A 95 8.90 36.54 13.41
N VAL A 96 10.00 35.78 13.42
CA VAL A 96 11.31 36.28 13.89
C VAL A 96 11.83 37.43 13.01
N ALA A 97 11.72 37.32 11.69
CA ALA A 97 12.12 38.38 10.76
C ALA A 97 11.27 39.66 10.95
N GLY A 98 9.99 39.52 11.27
CA GLY A 98 9.13 40.65 11.64
C GLY A 98 9.56 41.32 12.94
N THR A 99 10.00 40.56 13.93
CA THR A 99 10.50 41.11 15.21
C THR A 99 11.87 41.77 15.11
N LEU A 100 12.69 41.38 14.13
CA LEU A 100 14.02 41.96 13.88
C LEU A 100 13.99 43.21 12.97
N ASN A 101 12.85 43.48 12.32
CA ASN A 101 12.61 44.70 11.53
C ASN A 101 11.89 45.81 12.33
N LEU A 102 11.89 45.68 13.66
CA LEU A 102 11.62 46.74 14.65
C LEU A 102 12.95 47.18 15.27
#